data_AF-E4NF36-F1
#
_entry.id   AF-E4NF36-F1
#
_cell.length_a   1.000
_cell.length_b   1.000
_cell.length_c   1.000
_cell.angle_alpha   90.00
_cell.angle_beta   90.00
_cell.angle_gamma   90.00
#
_symmetry.space_group_name_H-M   'P 1'
#
loop_
_entity.id
_entity.type
_entity.pdbx_description
1 polymer ?
#
loop_
_entity_poly.entity_id
_entity_poly.type
_entity_poly.pdbx_seq_one_letter_code
_entity_poly.pdbx_strand_id
1 'polypeptide(L)'
;MRHLRHLRHLRLITIPAAALLLASCGLTHDQLKPTITRAEGALNTRFPNGKPEGNKAVFDAFEQKVRARGFTEKWRDSSAVMYQNAADGFAIGLIESSDSSKLLTLSVSSPCVWPDGTPPKK
;
A
#
# COMPACT_ATOMS: atom_id res chain seq x y z
N MET A 1 -48.81 40.08 -21.27
CA MET A 1 -48.01 41.06 -22.03
C MET A 1 -46.53 40.79 -21.76
N ARG A 2 -45.74 40.64 -22.84
CA ARG A 2 -44.26 40.77 -22.97
C ARG A 2 -43.41 39.77 -22.15
N HIS A 3 -42.95 38.70 -22.80
CA HIS A 3 -41.64 38.61 -23.48
C HIS A 3 -40.43 38.76 -22.54
N LEU A 4 -39.66 37.68 -22.37
CA LEU A 4 -38.23 37.71 -22.67
C LEU A 4 -37.67 36.28 -22.76
N ARG A 5 -37.52 35.85 -24.02
CA ARG A 5 -36.66 34.73 -24.42
C ARG A 5 -35.21 35.24 -24.31
N HIS A 6 -34.36 34.52 -23.59
CA HIS A 6 -32.91 34.62 -23.81
C HIS A 6 -32.34 33.23 -24.10
N LEU A 7 -32.29 32.90 -25.39
CA LEU A 7 -31.21 32.10 -25.94
C LEU A 7 -29.91 32.90 -25.79
N ARG A 8 -28.82 32.29 -25.29
CA ARG A 8 -27.47 32.41 -25.89
C ARG A 8 -26.63 31.17 -25.56
N HIS A 9 -26.53 30.28 -26.55
CA HIS A 9 -25.34 29.52 -26.96
C HIS A 9 -24.31 29.12 -25.89
N LEU A 10 -24.43 27.91 -25.32
CA LEU A 10 -23.24 27.17 -24.90
C LEU A 10 -22.55 26.66 -26.17
N ARG A 11 -21.44 27.29 -26.55
CA ARG A 11 -20.57 26.79 -27.61
C ARG A 11 -19.84 25.55 -27.06
N LEU A 12 -20.17 24.38 -27.60
CA LEU A 12 -19.30 23.21 -27.57
C LEU A 12 -17.93 23.63 -28.10
N ILE A 13 -16.90 23.58 -27.25
CA ILE A 13 -15.52 23.70 -27.68
C ILE A 13 -15.10 22.30 -28.10
N THR A 14 -15.19 22.05 -29.40
CA THR A 14 -14.57 20.89 -30.05
C THR A 14 -13.06 21.09 -29.99
N ILE A 15 -12.37 20.33 -29.14
CA ILE A 15 -10.90 20.31 -29.11
C ILE A 15 -10.44 19.37 -30.24
N PRO A 16 -9.76 19.87 -31.29
CA PRO A 16 -9.22 19.00 -32.32
C PRO A 16 -8.07 18.18 -31.75
N ALA A 17 -8.11 16.88 -32.06
CA ALA A 17 -7.07 15.91 -31.76
C ALA A 17 -5.74 16.32 -32.40
N ALA A 18 -4.79 16.76 -31.58
CA ALA A 18 -3.39 16.84 -31.98
C ALA A 18 -2.74 15.49 -31.69
N ALA A 19 -2.53 14.72 -32.76
CA ALA A 19 -1.79 13.48 -32.78
C ALA A 19 -0.34 13.71 -32.32
N LEU A 20 0.01 13.21 -31.13
CA LEU A 20 1.40 12.97 -30.77
C LEU A 20 1.80 11.60 -31.32
N LEU A 21 2.47 11.64 -32.47
CA LEU A 21 3.25 10.51 -33.00
C LEU A 21 4.47 10.30 -32.08
N LEU A 22 4.32 9.43 -31.08
CA LEU A 22 5.47 8.81 -30.43
C LEU A 22 5.94 7.66 -31.33
N ALA A 23 7.13 7.84 -31.90
CA ALA A 23 7.86 6.80 -32.61
C ALA A 23 7.99 5.56 -31.71
N SER A 24 7.20 4.53 -32.01
CA SER A 24 7.38 3.19 -31.45
C SER A 24 8.58 2.55 -32.13
N CYS A 25 9.76 2.66 -31.49
CA CYS A 25 10.86 1.75 -31.78
C CYS A 25 10.36 0.31 -31.63
N GLY A 26 10.67 -0.49 -32.65
CA GLY A 26 10.11 -1.82 -32.86
C GLY A 26 10.37 -2.82 -31.75
N LEU A 27 9.46 -3.80 -31.75
CA LEU A 27 9.53 -5.16 -31.22
C LEU A 27 10.90 -5.64 -30.72
N THR A 28 10.92 -6.10 -29.47
CA THR A 28 11.32 -7.48 -29.17
C THR A 28 10.34 -8.09 -28.17
N HIS A 29 9.76 -9.23 -28.55
CA HIS A 29 8.68 -9.94 -27.86
C HIS A 29 9.23 -11.12 -27.04
N ASP A 30 10.38 -10.93 -26.41
CA ASP A 30 11.06 -11.98 -25.65
C ASP A 30 11.93 -11.30 -24.60
N GLN A 31 11.86 -11.78 -23.36
CA GLN A 31 12.62 -11.30 -22.20
C GLN A 31 12.20 -9.94 -21.64
N LEU A 32 11.29 -9.96 -20.66
CA LEU A 32 11.51 -9.38 -19.33
C LEU A 32 10.33 -9.77 -18.44
N LYS A 33 10.44 -10.99 -17.90
CA LYS A 33 9.93 -11.41 -16.60
C LYS A 33 9.75 -10.17 -15.69
N PRO A 34 8.63 -9.98 -14.97
CA PRO A 34 8.57 -8.92 -13.99
C PRO A 34 9.67 -9.20 -12.97
N THR A 35 10.81 -8.53 -13.14
CA THR A 35 11.77 -8.32 -12.09
C THR A 35 11.01 -7.41 -11.14
N ILE A 36 10.23 -8.03 -10.25
CA ILE A 36 9.95 -7.44 -8.96
C ILE A 36 11.34 -7.16 -8.43
N THR A 37 11.77 -5.91 -8.52
CA THR A 37 12.90 -5.42 -7.75
C THR A 37 12.42 -5.57 -6.33
N ARG A 38 12.67 -6.75 -5.77
CA ARG A 38 12.66 -7.00 -4.34
C ARG A 38 13.64 -5.95 -3.84
N ALA A 39 13.12 -4.85 -3.31
CA ALA A 39 13.88 -4.03 -2.42
C ALA A 39 14.13 -4.93 -1.20
N GLU A 40 15.10 -5.83 -1.34
CA GLU A 40 15.82 -6.39 -0.22
C GLU A 40 16.54 -5.21 0.39
N GLY A 41 15.81 -4.45 1.19
CA GLY A 41 16.40 -3.73 2.31
C GLY A 41 16.95 -4.78 3.27
N ALA A 42 18.01 -5.46 2.85
CA ALA A 42 18.91 -6.15 3.75
C ALA A 42 19.61 -5.04 4.55
N LEU A 43 18.94 -4.54 5.59
CA LEU A 43 19.55 -3.81 6.68
C LEU A 43 20.38 -4.83 7.49
N ASN A 44 21.47 -5.31 6.90
CA ASN A 44 22.54 -5.94 7.64
C ASN A 44 23.51 -4.84 8.07
N THR A 45 23.15 -4.20 9.17
CA THR A 45 24.04 -3.31 9.89
C THR A 45 23.92 -3.73 11.35
N ARG A 46 25.00 -4.34 11.85
CA ARG A 46 25.22 -4.49 13.29
C ARG A 46 25.20 -3.10 13.89
N PHE A 47 24.05 -2.71 14.39
CA PHE A 47 23.87 -1.47 15.12
C PHE A 47 24.07 -1.76 16.61
N PRO A 48 24.82 -0.92 17.33
CA PRO A 48 24.97 -1.05 18.77
C PRO A 48 23.59 -0.99 19.44
N ASN A 49 23.36 -1.88 20.41
CA ASN A 49 22.12 -2.07 21.18
C ASN A 49 21.41 -0.74 21.50
N GLY A 50 20.49 -0.33 20.64
CA GLY A 50 19.65 0.85 20.84
C GLY A 50 18.32 0.37 21.39
N LYS A 51 17.94 0.72 22.61
CA LYS A 51 16.58 0.41 23.08
C LYS A 51 15.56 1.08 22.13
N PRO A 52 14.41 0.43 21.83
CA PRO A 52 13.27 1.08 21.20
C PRO A 52 12.94 2.38 21.93
N GLU A 53 12.49 3.42 21.22
CA GLU A 53 12.11 4.70 21.84
C GLU A 53 10.79 4.59 22.61
N GLY A 54 10.01 3.52 22.38
CA GLY A 54 8.79 3.24 23.12
C GLY A 54 7.69 4.21 22.71
N ASN A 55 7.51 4.36 21.39
CA ASN A 55 6.60 5.26 20.68
C ASN A 55 5.10 5.03 21.00
N LYS A 56 4.72 5.09 22.30
CA LYS A 56 3.44 4.62 22.82
C LYS A 56 2.25 5.28 22.13
N ALA A 57 2.31 6.59 21.93
CA ALA A 57 1.23 7.34 21.26
C ALA A 57 0.96 6.82 19.83
N VAL A 58 2.01 6.38 19.12
CA VAL A 58 1.88 5.82 17.77
C VAL A 58 1.26 4.42 17.83
N PHE A 59 1.70 3.57 18.77
CA PHE A 59 1.10 2.25 18.98
C PHE A 59 -0.37 2.35 19.39
N ASP A 60 -0.72 3.26 20.28
CA ASP A 60 -2.11 3.50 20.70
C ASP A 60 -2.98 3.96 19.53
N ALA A 61 -2.49 4.91 18.73
CA ALA A 61 -3.21 5.42 17.55
C ALA A 61 -3.36 4.34 16.47
N PHE A 62 -2.30 3.56 16.23
CA PHE A 62 -2.32 2.42 15.33
C PHE A 62 -3.38 1.40 15.76
N GLU A 63 -3.36 0.98 17.02
CA GLU A 63 -4.31 0.05 17.62
C GLU A 63 -5.75 0.52 17.46
N GLN A 64 -6.03 1.79 17.77
CA GLN A 64 -7.36 2.37 17.59
C GLN A 64 -7.84 2.25 16.13
N LYS A 65 -6.97 2.55 15.16
CA LYS A 65 -7.32 2.50 13.73
C LYS A 65 -7.52 1.09 13.20
N VAL A 66 -6.69 0.13 13.60
CA VAL A 66 -6.80 -1.25 13.12
C VAL A 66 -8.00 -1.96 13.73
N ARG A 67 -8.26 -1.77 15.03
CA ARG A 67 -9.45 -2.36 15.68
C ARG A 67 -10.75 -1.81 15.13
N ALA A 68 -10.82 -0.51 14.82
CA ALA A 68 -11.98 0.10 14.18
C ALA A 68 -12.30 -0.49 12.79
N ARG A 69 -11.36 -1.21 12.17
CA ARG A 69 -11.50 -1.89 10.88
C ARG A 69 -11.74 -3.40 11.01
N GLY A 70 -11.99 -3.90 12.23
CA GLY A 70 -12.28 -5.33 12.46
C GLY A 70 -11.04 -6.22 12.55
N PHE A 71 -9.84 -5.66 12.62
CA PHE A 71 -8.64 -6.43 12.87
C PHE A 71 -8.56 -6.85 14.35
N THR A 72 -8.04 -8.05 14.60
CA THR A 72 -7.87 -8.65 15.93
C THR A 72 -6.39 -8.89 16.22
N GLU A 73 -5.95 -8.64 17.45
CA GLU A 73 -4.55 -8.85 17.83
C GLU A 73 -4.20 -10.34 17.72
N LYS A 74 -3.07 -10.64 17.08
CA LYS A 74 -2.53 -12.00 16.96
C LYS A 74 -1.32 -12.21 17.84
N TRP A 75 -0.47 -11.19 17.93
CA TRP A 75 0.73 -11.23 18.74
C TRP A 75 1.21 -9.81 19.05
N ARG A 76 1.91 -9.68 20.18
CA ARG A 76 2.50 -8.45 20.68
C ARG A 76 3.77 -8.76 21.46
N ASP A 77 4.75 -7.89 21.33
CA ASP A 77 5.88 -7.75 22.27
C ASP A 77 6.08 -6.29 22.68
N SER A 78 7.22 -5.97 23.29
CA SER A 78 7.55 -4.61 23.76
C SER A 78 7.78 -3.57 22.66
N SER A 79 8.06 -4.02 21.43
CA SER A 79 8.49 -3.21 20.29
C SER A 79 7.67 -3.48 19.02
N ALA A 80 6.75 -4.43 19.05
CA ALA A 80 6.02 -4.86 17.89
C ALA A 80 4.62 -5.34 18.25
N VAL A 81 3.70 -5.15 17.32
CA VAL A 81 2.34 -5.69 17.39
C VAL A 81 1.88 -6.12 16.02
N MET A 82 1.13 -7.22 15.96
CA MET A 82 0.53 -7.72 14.73
C MET A 82 -0.95 -8.03 14.93
N TYR A 83 -1.75 -7.59 13.97
CA TYR A 83 -3.19 -7.81 13.91
C TYR A 83 -3.57 -8.52 12.62
N GLN A 84 -4.66 -9.26 12.64
CA GLN A 84 -5.23 -9.91 11.45
C GLN A 84 -6.74 -9.71 11.39
N ASN A 85 -7.26 -9.45 10.20
CA ASN A 85 -8.68 -9.45 9.92
C ASN A 85 -9.11 -10.85 9.44
N ALA A 86 -10.01 -11.48 10.17
CA ALA A 86 -10.49 -12.82 9.85
C ALA A 86 -11.43 -12.86 8.63
N ALA A 87 -12.03 -11.71 8.27
CA ALA A 87 -12.97 -11.63 7.16
C ALA A 87 -12.27 -11.68 5.79
N ASP A 88 -11.09 -11.10 5.67
CA ASP A 88 -10.35 -10.97 4.41
C ASP A 88 -8.94 -11.60 4.45
N GLY A 89 -8.49 -12.07 5.62
CA GLY A 89 -7.21 -12.72 5.80
C GLY A 89 -6.00 -11.79 5.81
N PHE A 90 -6.18 -10.47 5.68
CA PHE A 90 -5.08 -9.50 5.74
C PHE A 90 -4.50 -9.42 7.14
N ALA A 91 -3.19 -9.23 7.22
CA ALA A 91 -2.50 -8.90 8.46
C ALA A 91 -1.77 -7.56 8.34
N ILE A 92 -1.68 -6.86 9.46
CA ILE A 92 -1.03 -5.56 9.59
C ILE A 92 -0.23 -5.54 10.89
N GLY A 93 0.97 -5.00 10.84
CA GLY A 93 1.84 -4.91 12.01
C GLY A 93 2.60 -3.60 12.06
N LEU A 94 2.94 -3.19 13.28
CA LEU A 94 3.81 -2.06 13.54
C LEU A 94 5.00 -2.57 14.35
N ILE A 95 6.22 -2.28 13.89
CA ILE A 95 7.47 -2.75 14.50
C ILE A 95 8.38 -1.54 14.68
N GLU A 96 8.85 -1.33 15.89
CA GLU A 96 9.89 -0.38 16.23
C GLU A 96 11.22 -1.12 16.34
N SER A 97 12.22 -0.70 15.56
CA SER A 97 13.53 -1.37 15.57
C SER A 97 14.22 -1.19 16.91
N SER A 98 14.76 -2.28 17.45
CA SER A 98 15.55 -2.31 18.69
C SER A 98 17.04 -2.02 18.43
N ASP A 99 17.33 -1.29 17.37
CA ASP A 99 18.67 -0.96 16.94
C ASP A 99 18.86 0.56 16.89
N SER A 100 20.06 1.03 16.55
CA SER A 100 20.32 2.46 16.48
C SER A 100 19.65 3.16 15.29
N SER A 101 18.94 2.44 14.41
CA SER A 101 18.27 3.02 13.25
C SER A 101 17.00 3.79 13.61
N LYS A 102 16.41 3.51 14.78
CA LYS A 102 15.16 4.14 15.26
C LYS A 102 14.02 4.04 14.24
N LEU A 103 14.02 3.00 13.43
CA LEU A 103 13.03 2.82 12.38
C LEU A 103 11.71 2.34 12.98
N LEU A 104 10.62 2.98 12.54
CA LEU A 104 9.27 2.51 12.75
C LEU A 104 8.73 1.95 11.43
N THR A 105 8.47 0.65 11.41
CA THR A 105 8.04 -0.08 10.21
C THR A 105 6.56 -0.44 10.32
N LEU A 106 5.77 0.02 9.35
CA LEU A 106 4.43 -0.49 9.10
C LEU A 106 4.51 -1.63 8.08
N SER A 107 4.04 -2.82 8.46
CA SER A 107 3.94 -3.99 7.59
C SER A 107 2.49 -4.30 7.27
N VAL A 108 2.20 -4.61 6.02
CA VAL A 108 0.89 -5.09 5.56
C VAL A 108 1.11 -6.34 4.71
N SER A 109 0.41 -7.42 5.02
CA SER A 109 0.44 -8.65 4.25
C SER A 109 -0.97 -9.07 3.84
N SER A 110 -1.10 -9.46 2.57
CA SER A 110 -2.34 -10.03 2.03
C SER A 110 -2.39 -11.53 2.30
N PRO A 111 -3.58 -12.16 2.30
CA PRO A 111 -3.66 -13.62 2.17
C PRO A 111 -3.00 -14.09 0.87
N CYS A 112 -2.74 -15.40 0.78
CA CYS A 112 -2.37 -16.02 -0.48
C CYS A 112 -3.48 -15.81 -1.51
N VAL A 113 -3.14 -15.24 -2.67
CA VAL A 113 -4.03 -15.13 -3.82
C VAL A 113 -3.70 -16.25 -4.78
N TRP A 114 -4.67 -17.12 -5.04
CA TRP A 114 -4.53 -18.23 -5.97
C TRP A 114 -5.07 -17.81 -7.35
N PRO A 115 -4.44 -18.22 -8.46
CA PRO A 115 -4.90 -17.83 -9.81
C PRO A 115 -6.36 -18.17 -10.09
N ASP A 116 -6.87 -19.25 -9.52
CA ASP A 116 -8.25 -19.73 -9.63
C ASP A 116 -9.09 -19.43 -8.37
N GLY A 117 -8.54 -18.65 -7.42
CA GLY A 117 -9.17 -18.34 -6.14
C GLY A 117 -9.20 -19.50 -5.14
N THR A 118 -8.64 -20.67 -5.46
CA THR A 118 -8.74 -21.86 -4.61
C THR A 118 -7.38 -22.24 -4.00
N PRO A 119 -7.27 -22.33 -2.67
CA PRO A 119 -6.06 -22.82 -2.02
C PRO A 119 -5.73 -24.26 -2.43
N PRO A 120 -4.44 -24.64 -2.52
CA PRO A 120 -4.04 -26.01 -2.79
C PRO A 120 -4.58 -26.94 -1.69
N LYS A 121 -5.08 -28.10 -2.10
CA LYS A 121 -5.54 -29.14 -1.18
C LYS A 121 -4.33 -29.65 -0.39
N LYS A 122 -4.50 -29.76 0.93
CA LYS A 122 -3.50 -30.35 1.84
C LYS A 122 -3.41 -31.86 1.64
#